data_AF-A0A938AK70-F1
#
_entry.id   AF-A0A938AK70-F1
#
_cell.length_a   1.000
_cell.length_b   1.000
_cell.length_c   1.000
_cell.angle_alpha   90.00
_cell.angle_beta   90.00
_cell.angle_gamma   90.00
#
_symmetry.space_group_name_H-M   'P 1'
#
loop_
_entity.id
_entity.type
_entity.pdbx_description
1 polymer ?
#
loop_
_entity_poly.entity_id
_entity_poly.type
_entity_poly.pdbx_seq_one_letter_code
_entity_poly.pdbx_strand_id
1 'polypeptide(L)'
;MAAPHDAPNAGELLTAVREWLERETFDGRSSSTRFHTRVAVNVLSMVEREIALGPDQAIRHRERLTQLGCADDHELARRIRDGEFEQRQDEVRALVFESICDKLAVANPSYVDDEMGEAGSVV
;
A
#
# COMPACT_ATOMS: atom_id res chain seq x y z
N MET A 1 -12.53 -29.46 -1.80
CA MET A 1 -12.50 -30.01 -0.43
C MET A 1 -12.20 -28.86 0.50
N ALA A 2 -13.14 -28.50 1.38
CA ALA A 2 -13.03 -27.38 2.31
C ALA A 2 -11.88 -27.64 3.29
N ALA A 3 -10.98 -26.67 3.42
CA ALA A 3 -9.89 -26.71 4.39
C ALA A 3 -10.46 -26.57 5.81
N PRO A 4 -9.79 -27.06 6.88
CA PRO A 4 -10.34 -27.18 8.24
C PRO A 4 -10.69 -25.85 8.97
N HIS A 5 -10.65 -24.71 8.29
CA HIS A 5 -11.11 -23.43 8.79
C HIS A 5 -12.19 -22.88 7.86
N ASP A 6 -13.41 -23.39 8.01
CA ASP A 6 -14.63 -22.71 7.56
C ASP A 6 -14.94 -21.54 8.51
N ALA A 7 -14.01 -20.58 8.58
CA ALA A 7 -14.07 -19.39 9.42
C ALA A 7 -13.66 -18.18 8.58
N PRO A 8 -14.17 -16.97 8.88
CA PRO A 8 -13.88 -15.79 8.07
C PRO A 8 -12.37 -15.57 7.96
N ASN A 9 -11.91 -15.24 6.75
CA ASN A 9 -10.52 -14.92 6.49
C ASN A 9 -10.11 -13.59 7.17
N ALA A 10 -8.81 -13.32 7.23
CA ALA A 10 -8.30 -12.13 7.91
C ALA A 10 -8.92 -10.82 7.40
N GLY A 11 -9.17 -10.69 6.09
CA GLY A 11 -9.86 -9.54 5.52
C GLY A 11 -11.30 -9.41 6.03
N GLU A 12 -12.06 -10.50 6.02
CA GLU A 12 -13.44 -10.54 6.52
C GLU A 12 -13.54 -10.16 8.02
N LEU A 13 -12.57 -10.62 8.82
CA LEU A 13 -12.47 -10.25 10.24
C LEU A 13 -12.17 -8.76 10.43
N LEU A 14 -11.24 -8.20 9.65
CA LEU A 14 -10.90 -6.77 9.72
C LEU A 14 -12.09 -5.89 9.33
N THR A 15 -12.84 -6.30 8.30
CA THR A 15 -14.05 -5.59 7.88
C THR A 15 -15.12 -5.62 8.97
N ALA A 16 -15.36 -6.78 9.58
CA ALA A 16 -16.30 -6.89 10.70
C ALA A 16 -15.90 -6.00 11.90
N VAL A 17 -14.61 -5.92 12.23
CA VAL A 17 -14.11 -5.06 13.32
C VAL A 17 -14.27 -3.58 12.97
N ARG A 18 -13.98 -3.18 11.72
CA ARG A 18 -14.21 -1.81 11.24
C ARG A 18 -15.68 -1.41 11.42
N GLU A 19 -16.59 -2.21 10.88
CA GLU A 19 -18.03 -1.91 10.90
C GLU A 19 -18.56 -1.82 12.34
N TRP A 20 -18.08 -2.69 13.22
CA TRP A 20 -18.42 -2.63 14.65
C TRP A 20 -17.93 -1.34 15.30
N LEU A 21 -16.67 -0.94 15.06
CA LEU A 21 -16.09 0.29 15.60
C LEU A 21 -16.81 1.55 15.08
N GLU A 22 -17.15 1.58 13.81
CA GLU A 22 -17.91 2.67 13.20
C GLU A 22 -19.26 2.85 13.89
N ARG A 23 -20.01 1.76 14.10
CA ARG A 23 -21.30 1.76 14.81
C ARG A 23 -21.17 2.23 16.27
N GLU A 24 -20.17 1.74 17.01
CA GLU A 24 -19.94 2.06 18.43
C GLU A 24 -19.61 3.55 18.68
N THR A 25 -19.17 4.26 17.63
CA THR A 25 -18.78 5.67 17.73
C THR A 25 -19.96 6.64 17.67
N PHE A 26 -21.13 6.17 17.22
CA PHE A 26 -22.34 6.97 17.15
C PHE A 26 -23.06 7.13 18.51
N ASP A 27 -22.80 6.26 19.50
CA ASP A 27 -23.47 6.25 20.81
C ASP A 27 -22.93 7.28 21.84
N GLY A 28 -22.62 8.51 21.39
CA GLY A 28 -22.45 9.65 22.29
C GLY A 28 -21.19 9.70 23.17
N ARG A 29 -20.16 8.90 22.87
CA ARG A 29 -18.90 8.89 23.64
C ARG A 29 -18.02 10.13 23.42
N SER A 30 -17.06 10.33 24.34
CA SER A 30 -16.15 11.49 24.41
C SER A 30 -15.40 11.77 23.11
N SER A 31 -14.93 13.01 22.93
CA SER A 31 -14.15 13.44 21.75
C SER A 31 -12.91 12.58 21.49
N SER A 32 -12.22 12.13 22.54
CA SER A 32 -11.07 11.20 22.45
C SER A 32 -11.48 9.82 21.91
N THR A 33 -12.64 9.28 22.33
CA THR A 33 -13.14 7.99 21.83
C THR A 33 -13.38 8.06 20.32
N ARG A 34 -14.05 9.13 19.85
CA ARG A 34 -14.31 9.33 18.42
C ARG A 34 -13.03 9.43 17.59
N PHE A 35 -12.00 10.07 18.13
CA PHE A 35 -10.69 10.14 17.47
C PHE A 35 -10.04 8.77 17.37
N HIS A 36 -9.97 8.01 18.47
CA HIS A 36 -9.36 6.67 18.48
C HIS A 36 -10.07 5.70 17.53
N THR A 37 -11.40 5.78 17.43
CA THR A 37 -12.13 4.96 16.44
C THR A 37 -11.72 5.30 15.02
N ARG A 38 -11.66 6.59 14.65
CA ARG A 38 -11.25 6.99 13.29
C ARG A 38 -9.86 6.49 12.95
N VAL A 39 -8.92 6.57 13.91
CA VAL A 39 -7.57 6.03 13.75
C VAL A 39 -7.62 4.52 13.53
N ALA A 40 -8.36 3.78 14.36
CA ALA A 40 -8.50 2.33 14.23
C ALA A 40 -9.11 1.93 12.87
N VAL A 41 -10.19 2.58 12.47
CA VAL A 41 -10.85 2.39 11.16
C VAL A 41 -9.87 2.62 10.01
N ASN A 42 -9.05 3.68 10.05
CA ASN A 42 -8.06 3.95 9.01
C ASN A 42 -6.95 2.89 8.96
N VAL A 43 -6.43 2.47 10.12
CA VAL A 43 -5.40 1.42 10.21
C VAL A 43 -5.94 0.11 9.68
N LEU A 44 -7.17 -0.28 10.05
CA LEU A 44 -7.82 -1.47 9.50
C LEU A 44 -7.92 -1.39 7.97
N SER A 45 -8.08 -0.20 7.39
CA SER A 45 -8.22 -0.08 5.92
C SER A 45 -6.89 -0.32 5.23
N MET A 46 -5.82 0.19 5.84
CA MET A 46 -4.47 -0.03 5.35
C MET A 46 -4.16 -1.53 5.39
N VAL A 47 -4.48 -2.22 6.48
CA VAL A 47 -4.24 -3.67 6.60
C VAL A 47 -5.08 -4.47 5.60
N GLU A 48 -6.36 -4.15 5.42
CA GLU A 48 -7.21 -4.79 4.40
C GLU A 48 -6.60 -4.65 2.99
N ARG A 49 -6.13 -3.46 2.64
CA ARG A 49 -5.48 -3.22 1.35
C ARG A 49 -4.12 -3.91 1.23
N GLU A 50 -3.33 -3.96 2.30
CA GLU A 50 -2.06 -4.68 2.31
C GLU A 50 -2.27 -6.18 2.07
N ILE A 51 -3.29 -6.78 2.70
CA ILE A 51 -3.65 -8.18 2.46
C ILE A 51 -4.08 -8.40 1.01
N ALA A 52 -4.87 -7.48 0.45
CA ALA A 52 -5.40 -7.61 -0.91
C ALA A 52 -4.35 -7.35 -2.01
N LEU A 53 -3.48 -6.35 -1.83
CA LEU A 53 -2.56 -5.85 -2.86
C LEU A 53 -1.12 -6.35 -2.67
N GLY A 54 -0.72 -6.66 -1.44
CA GLY A 54 0.65 -6.96 -1.04
C GLY A 54 1.32 -8.10 -1.84
N PRO A 55 0.65 -9.25 -2.08
CA PRO A 55 1.23 -10.34 -2.85
C PRO A 55 1.64 -9.92 -4.28
N ASP A 56 0.75 -9.24 -4.99
CA ASP A 56 1.01 -8.79 -6.36
C ASP A 56 2.04 -7.65 -6.39
N GLN A 57 1.99 -6.74 -5.42
CA GLN A 57 2.98 -5.66 -5.27
C GLN A 57 4.38 -6.21 -5.01
N ALA A 58 4.51 -7.28 -4.22
CA ALA A 58 5.79 -7.91 -3.95
C ALA A 58 6.39 -8.58 -5.20
N ILE A 59 5.55 -9.15 -6.07
CA ILE A 59 5.97 -9.69 -7.37
C ILE A 59 6.47 -8.56 -8.27
N ARG A 60 5.65 -7.52 -8.47
CA ARG A 60 6.02 -6.35 -9.30
C ARG A 60 7.30 -5.70 -8.81
N HIS A 61 7.44 -5.49 -7.51
CA HIS A 61 8.65 -4.90 -6.94
C HIS A 61 9.91 -5.73 -7.24
N ARG A 62 9.82 -7.07 -7.16
CA ARG A 62 10.93 -7.95 -7.52
C ARG A 62 11.27 -7.90 -9.01
N GLU A 63 10.26 -7.79 -9.87
CA GLU A 63 10.46 -7.63 -11.32
C GLU A 63 11.20 -6.32 -11.63
N ARG A 64 10.82 -5.21 -10.97
CA ARG A 64 11.52 -3.92 -11.10
C ARG A 64 12.97 -4.00 -10.64
N LEU A 65 13.24 -4.63 -9.49
CA LEU A 65 14.60 -4.85 -9.01
C LEU A 65 15.42 -5.71 -10.00
N THR A 66 14.81 -6.74 -10.56
CA THR A 66 15.44 -7.59 -11.58
C THR A 66 15.77 -6.80 -12.84
N GLN A 67 14.88 -5.91 -13.30
CA GLN A 67 15.12 -5.02 -14.43
C GLN A 67 16.29 -4.04 -14.20
N LEU A 68 16.46 -3.59 -12.96
CA LEU A 68 17.60 -2.77 -12.53
C LEU A 68 18.88 -3.60 -12.27
N GLY A 69 18.79 -4.92 -12.32
CA GLY A 69 19.90 -5.83 -12.03
C GLY A 69 20.29 -5.84 -10.55
N CYS A 70 19.37 -5.49 -9.65
CA CYS A 70 19.56 -5.45 -8.20
C CYS A 70 18.91 -6.67 -7.54
N ALA A 71 19.56 -7.24 -6.54
CA ALA A 71 18.99 -8.37 -5.78
C ALA A 71 17.91 -7.90 -4.78
N ASP A 72 18.10 -6.72 -4.22
CA ASP A 72 17.25 -6.12 -3.19
C ASP A 72 17.36 -4.58 -3.19
N ASP A 73 16.55 -3.93 -2.35
CA ASP A 73 16.56 -2.48 -2.15
C ASP A 73 17.90 -1.94 -1.61
N HIS A 74 18.63 -2.75 -0.83
CA HIS A 74 19.91 -2.33 -0.28
C HIS A 74 20.96 -2.18 -1.39
N GLU A 75 21.03 -3.15 -2.30
CA GLU A 75 21.88 -3.08 -3.48
C GLU A 75 21.47 -1.93 -4.42
N LEU A 76 20.16 -1.73 -4.64
CA LEU A 76 19.66 -0.58 -5.39
C LEU A 76 20.14 0.74 -4.78
N ALA A 77 19.97 0.93 -3.47
CA ALA A 77 20.40 2.13 -2.77
C ALA A 77 21.93 2.33 -2.79
N ARG A 78 22.71 1.24 -2.74
CA ARG A 78 24.17 1.28 -2.90
C ARG A 78 24.54 1.77 -4.30
N ARG A 79 24.04 1.13 -5.35
CA ARG A 79 24.34 1.48 -6.75
C ARG A 79 23.92 2.88 -7.13
N ILE A 80 22.79 3.38 -6.59
CA ILE A 80 22.38 4.78 -6.75
C ILE A 80 23.43 5.73 -6.15
N ARG A 81 23.91 5.45 -4.92
CA ARG A 81 24.94 6.29 -4.27
C ARG A 81 26.28 6.24 -4.97
N ASP A 82 26.63 5.09 -5.54
CA ASP A 82 27.88 4.89 -6.26
C ASP A 82 27.82 5.45 -7.71
N GLY A 83 26.67 5.98 -8.14
CA GLY A 83 26.49 6.57 -9.45
C GLY A 83 26.36 5.56 -10.59
N GLU A 84 26.17 4.27 -10.29
CA GLU A 84 26.15 3.18 -11.29
C GLU A 84 24.95 3.28 -12.27
N PHE A 85 23.98 4.15 -11.99
CA PHE A 85 22.80 4.39 -12.84
C PHE A 85 22.83 5.72 -13.60
N GLU A 86 23.97 6.41 -13.72
CA GLU A 86 24.05 7.75 -14.33
C GLU A 86 23.45 7.81 -15.75
N GLN A 87 23.58 6.74 -16.55
CA GLN A 87 23.01 6.65 -17.90
C GLN A 87 21.57 6.12 -17.94
N ARG A 88 21.00 5.71 -16.81
CA ARG A 88 19.66 5.12 -16.67
C ARG A 88 18.82 5.79 -15.57
N GLN A 89 19.14 7.04 -15.22
CA GLN A 89 18.49 7.72 -14.09
C GLN A 89 16.97 7.83 -14.25
N ASP A 90 16.49 8.10 -15.46
CA ASP A 90 15.05 8.23 -15.72
C ASP A 90 14.33 6.88 -15.55
N GLU A 91 14.95 5.78 -15.96
CA GLU A 91 14.41 4.44 -15.74
C GLU A 91 14.35 4.10 -14.25
N VAL A 92 15.43 4.36 -13.50
CA VAL A 92 15.43 4.15 -12.04
C VAL A 92 14.33 4.98 -11.37
N ARG A 93 14.19 6.25 -11.74
CA ARG A 93 13.15 7.12 -11.20
C ARG A 93 11.77 6.57 -11.48
N ALA A 94 11.48 6.16 -12.72
CA ALA A 94 10.19 5.59 -13.09
C ALA A 94 9.86 4.34 -12.26
N LEU A 95 10.80 3.39 -12.14
CA LEU A 95 10.56 2.13 -11.41
C LEU A 95 10.46 2.32 -9.88
N VAL A 96 11.23 3.24 -9.31
CA VAL A 96 11.10 3.62 -7.89
C VAL A 96 9.77 4.33 -7.66
N PHE A 97 9.36 5.21 -8.57
CA PHE A 97 8.09 5.91 -8.51
C PHE A 97 6.91 4.93 -8.53
N GLU A 98 6.90 3.94 -9.42
CA GLU A 98 5.87 2.89 -9.41
C GLU A 98 5.81 2.13 -8.08
N SER A 99 6.97 1.89 -7.45
CA SER A 99 7.03 1.26 -6.11
C SER A 99 6.48 2.18 -5.02
N ILE A 100 6.55 3.49 -5.19
CA ILE A 100 5.90 4.47 -4.30
C ILE A 100 4.38 4.47 -4.52
N CYS A 101 3.91 4.42 -5.77
CA CYS A 101 2.48 4.30 -6.06
C CYS A 101 1.87 3.04 -5.45
N ASP A 102 2.57 1.90 -5.53
CA ASP A 102 2.16 0.66 -4.86
C ASP A 102 2.01 0.87 -3.34
N LYS A 103 2.99 1.53 -2.68
CA LYS A 103 2.92 1.85 -1.24
C LYS A 103 1.79 2.81 -0.91
N LEU A 104 1.54 3.81 -1.76
CA LEU A 104 0.46 4.78 -1.57
C LEU A 104 -0.92 4.16 -1.76
N ALA A 105 -1.09 3.25 -2.70
CA ALA A 105 -2.34 2.51 -2.87
C ALA A 105 -2.77 1.78 -1.57
N VAL A 106 -1.81 1.31 -0.78
CA VAL A 106 -2.06 0.71 0.54
C VAL A 106 -2.26 1.78 1.62
N ALA A 107 -1.36 2.75 1.73
CA ALA A 107 -1.38 3.73 2.80
C ALA A 107 -2.56 4.71 2.68
N ASN A 108 -2.69 5.35 1.52
CA ASN A 108 -3.77 6.28 1.21
C ASN A 108 -3.97 6.39 -0.31
N PRO A 109 -4.97 5.69 -0.88
CA PRO A 109 -5.17 5.59 -2.32
C PRO A 109 -5.52 6.92 -3.00
N SER A 110 -6.03 7.92 -2.27
CA SER A 110 -6.38 9.22 -2.86
C SER A 110 -5.20 9.90 -3.56
N TYR A 111 -3.97 9.66 -3.09
CA TYR A 111 -2.76 10.20 -3.70
C TYR A 111 -2.40 9.56 -5.04
N VAL A 112 -2.90 8.36 -5.31
CA VAL A 112 -2.69 7.67 -6.59
C VAL A 112 -3.81 8.04 -7.58
N ASP A 113 -5.03 8.18 -7.07
CA ASP A 113 -6.20 8.55 -7.88
C ASP A 113 -6.07 9.99 -8.45
N ASP A 114 -5.53 10.93 -7.67
CA ASP A 114 -5.31 12.32 -8.11
C ASP A 114 -4.22 12.44 -9.19
N GLU A 115 -3.15 11.64 -9.11
CA GLU A 115 -2.06 11.61 -10.11
C GLU A 115 -2.54 11.03 -11.46
N MET A 116 -3.43 10.04 -11.45
CA MET A 116 -4.07 9.54 -12.68
C MET A 116 -5.03 10.57 -13.30
N GLY A 117 -5.51 11.54 -12.50
CA GLY A 117 -6.29 12.69 -12.98
C GLY A 117 -5.45 13.77 -13.67
N GLU A 118 -4.21 14.01 -13.21
CA GLU A 118 -3.32 15.01 -13.81
C GLU A 118 -2.56 14.49 -15.03
N ALA A 119 -2.17 13.21 -15.05
CA ALA A 119 -1.51 12.58 -16.21
C ALA A 119 -2.42 12.48 -17.45
N GLY A 120 -3.74 12.62 -17.31
CA GLY A 120 -4.71 12.70 -18.40
C GLY A 120 -4.88 14.07 -19.05
N SER A 121 -4.23 15.12 -18.51
CA SER A 121 -4.35 16.51 -19.03
C SER A 121 -3.12 16.99 -19.81
N VAL A 122 -2.06 16.18 -19.91
CA VAL A 122 -0.84 16.53 -20.64
C VAL A 122 -0.49 15.43 -21.65
N VAL A 123 -1.38 15.24 -22.62
CA VAL A 123 -1.05 14.67 -23.94
C VAL A 123 -1.82 15.43 -25.01
#